data_AF-A0A1C5VAR1-F1
#
_entry.id   AF-A0A1C5VAR1-F1
#
_cell.length_a   1.000
_cell.length_b   1.000
_cell.length_c   1.000
_cell.angle_alpha   90.00
_cell.angle_beta   90.00
_cell.angle_gamma   90.00
#
_symmetry.space_group_name_H-M   'P 1'
#
loop_
_entity.id
_entity.type
_entity.pdbx_description
1 polymer ?
#
loop_
_entity_poly.entity_id
_entity_poly.type
_entity_poly.pdbx_seq_one_letter_code
_entity_poly.pdbx_strand_id
1 'polypeptide(L)'
;MRFFQIVCLSLALTIGSAQTALHAQNGNNYFLHTVSKGQSLYSIASMYHVTVDDIVRLNPGSDKQIRAGEALKIPQTNNVSSNEKNTFHTIQAGETLYQLTVKYNVSAQAICDANPGLSASNFRIGQVISIPTENATAPVSQPAETRPTSSAISQKDWKEMHKVERKETIFSICQEYNISQEDLLELNPELKTGKLKKGMYLFIPYPKNTQASKQQPVAPSTSPSNEELFNQTRLAPKSFHTIQAAVMLPFTSVNNAKSDEQTRMVEYYEGFLMAMDSLKRQGVSINLYTYDTKGSSSVISGILNQPEMKNMDIIFGPVHTAQIGQLSDFAKRNKIRLVIPFAPKVDQVFNNPMIYQINTPQSYFYSEVYEHFLRKFSRTNIVFIDVANGDKEKTEFINGMKNELKDNRIGFKQIQLGTNLAPEKIIAAMDTLRENIFIPTSGRSSALTRILPQLSNVLRSHPNFNMHLFGYPEWQTYTQEHLASFYELDTYFYSSFYTNNLFPEAVRFAQNYRRWYSKDMANTFPKYGMLGFDTGYFFLKGLSQQGNKLEDNLNKVNVTPIQTGFKFERVNNWGGFINQKVFFVHLTKDYELIKLDFE
;
A
#
# COMPACT_ATOMS: atom_id res chain seq x y z
N MET A 1 3.29 32.93 26.49
CA MET A 1 2.73 33.77 25.40
C MET A 1 3.84 34.16 24.43
N ARG A 2 3.93 33.50 23.27
CA ARG A 2 4.71 33.96 22.11
C ARG A 2 3.99 33.48 20.85
N PHE A 3 3.66 34.45 20.00
CA PHE A 3 2.92 34.34 18.76
C PHE A 3 3.77 33.68 17.67
N PHE A 4 3.20 32.72 16.93
CA PHE A 4 3.74 32.23 15.65
C PHE A 4 3.12 33.05 14.51
N GLN A 5 3.94 33.77 13.75
CA GLN A 5 3.57 34.33 12.45
C GLN A 5 3.91 33.32 11.36
N ILE A 6 2.89 32.90 10.61
CA ILE A 6 3.00 32.11 9.39
C ILE A 6 3.11 33.09 8.23
N VAL A 7 4.22 33.06 7.50
CA VAL A 7 4.40 33.80 6.24
C VAL A 7 3.99 32.87 5.10
N CYS A 8 2.85 33.15 4.47
CA CYS A 8 2.44 32.56 3.19
C CYS A 8 3.10 33.32 2.04
N LEU A 9 3.95 32.65 1.25
CA LEU A 9 4.47 33.19 0.00
C LEU A 9 3.55 32.75 -1.15
N SER A 10 2.75 33.68 -1.65
CA SER A 10 1.94 33.52 -2.87
C SER A 10 2.77 33.95 -4.09
N LEU A 11 3.12 33.02 -4.98
CA LEU A 11 3.73 33.33 -6.27
C LEU A 11 2.62 33.42 -7.33
N ALA A 12 2.39 34.63 -7.83
CA ALA A 12 1.50 34.91 -8.97
C ALA A 12 2.28 34.75 -10.27
N LEU A 13 1.77 33.94 -11.20
CA LEU A 13 2.23 33.87 -12.59
C LEU A 13 1.22 34.59 -13.48
N THR A 14 1.62 35.74 -14.01
CA THR A 14 0.94 36.46 -15.08
C THR A 14 1.32 35.85 -16.42
N ILE A 15 0.36 35.30 -17.17
CA ILE A 15 0.56 34.89 -18.57
C ILE A 15 -0.12 35.92 -19.45
N GLY A 16 0.69 36.57 -20.30
CA GLY A 16 0.25 37.45 -21.37
C GLY A 16 -0.49 36.68 -22.46
N SER A 17 -1.61 37.25 -22.90
CA SER A 17 -2.47 36.78 -23.97
C SER A 17 -1.86 36.98 -25.35
N ALA A 18 -1.80 35.91 -26.14
CA ALA A 18 -1.84 35.99 -27.61
C ALA A 18 -2.88 34.96 -28.09
N GLN A 19 -4.00 35.48 -28.58
CA GLN A 19 -5.07 34.71 -29.21
C GLN A 19 -4.67 34.39 -30.65
N THR A 20 -4.62 33.11 -30.99
CA THR A 20 -4.97 32.63 -32.33
C THR A 20 -5.99 31.51 -32.15
N ALA A 21 -7.20 31.78 -32.65
CA ALA A 21 -8.33 30.88 -32.58
C ALA A 21 -8.20 29.81 -33.67
N LEU A 22 -8.10 28.55 -33.24
CA LEU A 22 -8.57 27.38 -33.98
C LEU A 22 -9.48 26.61 -33.02
N HIS A 23 -10.77 26.56 -33.35
CA HIS A 23 -11.79 25.90 -32.55
C HIS A 23 -11.82 24.37 -32.77
N ALA A 24 -12.22 23.68 -31.69
CA ALA A 24 -12.82 22.33 -31.61
C ALA A 24 -11.91 21.13 -31.22
N GLN A 25 -11.67 20.97 -29.90
CA GLN A 25 -12.07 19.83 -29.04
C GLN A 25 -11.40 19.99 -27.65
N ASN A 26 -12.04 20.75 -26.75
CA ASN A 26 -11.56 20.94 -25.37
C ASN A 26 -12.28 19.99 -24.40
N GLY A 27 -11.51 19.13 -23.74
CA GLY A 27 -11.91 18.35 -22.57
C GLY A 27 -10.71 17.57 -22.05
N ASN A 28 -9.94 18.18 -21.14
CA ASN A 28 -8.74 17.56 -20.55
C ASN A 28 -9.05 16.17 -19.96
N ASN A 29 -8.64 15.11 -20.65
CA ASN A 29 -8.94 13.71 -20.32
C ASN A 29 -7.97 13.15 -19.26
N TYR A 30 -7.90 13.78 -18.08
CA TYR A 30 -7.07 13.34 -16.95
C TYR A 30 -7.72 13.64 -15.60
N PHE A 31 -7.27 12.96 -14.55
CA PHE A 31 -7.57 13.27 -13.14
C PHE A 31 -6.27 13.49 -12.36
N LEU A 32 -6.37 13.97 -11.11
CA LEU A 32 -5.21 14.24 -10.26
C LEU A 32 -5.01 13.12 -9.24
N HIS A 33 -3.82 12.53 -9.23
CA HIS A 33 -3.39 11.57 -8.23
C HIS A 33 -2.36 12.20 -7.31
N THR A 34 -2.59 12.14 -5.99
CA THR A 34 -1.60 12.58 -5.01
C THR A 34 -0.68 11.40 -4.67
N VAL A 35 0.61 11.53 -4.96
CA VAL A 35 1.62 10.50 -4.71
C VAL A 35 1.68 10.19 -3.21
N SER A 36 1.51 8.93 -2.86
CA SER A 36 1.66 8.43 -1.48
C SER A 36 3.08 7.91 -1.26
N LYS A 37 3.49 7.83 0.02
CA LYS A 37 4.79 7.27 0.41
C LYS A 37 4.98 5.86 -0.19
N GLY A 38 6.19 5.57 -0.68
CA GLY A 38 6.53 4.28 -1.32
C GLY A 38 6.05 4.09 -2.76
N GLN A 39 5.20 4.98 -3.29
CA GLN A 39 4.74 4.88 -4.69
C GLN A 39 5.85 5.25 -5.68
N SER A 40 5.89 4.52 -6.78
CA SER A 40 6.65 4.81 -7.99
C SER A 40 5.71 5.07 -9.17
N LEU A 41 6.20 5.69 -10.24
CA LEU A 41 5.45 5.82 -11.50
C LEU A 41 4.91 4.48 -11.98
N TYR A 42 5.70 3.40 -11.81
CA TYR A 42 5.27 2.05 -12.13
C TYR A 42 4.04 1.63 -11.31
N SER A 43 4.09 1.77 -9.98
CA SER A 43 2.95 1.39 -9.13
C SER A 43 1.68 2.21 -9.43
N ILE A 44 1.83 3.49 -9.77
CA ILE A 44 0.73 4.38 -10.14
C ILE A 44 0.17 3.99 -11.51
N ALA A 45 1.03 3.68 -12.48
CA ALA A 45 0.64 3.16 -13.79
C ALA A 45 -0.15 1.85 -13.67
N SER A 46 0.34 0.90 -12.88
CA SER A 46 -0.35 -0.36 -12.60
C SER A 46 -1.69 -0.18 -11.87
N MET A 47 -1.79 0.82 -10.98
CA MET A 47 -3.01 1.14 -10.24
C MET A 47 -4.15 1.62 -11.14
N TYR A 48 -3.82 2.41 -12.17
CA TYR A 48 -4.80 3.05 -13.06
C TYR A 48 -4.90 2.41 -14.44
N HIS A 49 -4.15 1.32 -14.67
CA HIS A 49 -4.07 0.63 -15.97
C HIS A 49 -3.62 1.55 -17.11
N VAL A 50 -2.67 2.45 -16.82
CA VAL A 50 -2.05 3.37 -17.79
C VAL A 50 -0.58 3.01 -18.00
N THR A 51 0.09 3.60 -18.98
CA THR A 51 1.53 3.42 -19.14
C THR A 51 2.32 4.46 -18.35
N VAL A 52 3.56 4.13 -17.96
CA VAL A 52 4.48 5.10 -17.33
C VAL A 52 4.73 6.27 -18.28
N ASP A 53 4.91 6.00 -19.58
CA ASP A 53 5.15 7.02 -20.59
C ASP A 53 3.99 8.01 -20.72
N ASP A 54 2.75 7.54 -20.59
CA ASP A 54 1.58 8.44 -20.58
C ASP A 54 1.56 9.34 -19.34
N ILE A 55 1.97 8.83 -18.17
CA ILE A 55 2.10 9.65 -16.97
C ILE A 55 3.21 10.70 -17.18
N VAL A 56 4.38 10.29 -17.66
CA VAL A 56 5.52 11.21 -17.91
C VAL A 56 5.15 12.27 -18.94
N ARG A 57 4.42 11.90 -20.00
CA ARG A 57 3.95 12.83 -21.03
C ARG A 57 3.06 13.93 -20.47
N LEU A 58 2.21 13.62 -19.48
CA LEU A 58 1.38 14.62 -18.80
C LEU A 58 2.09 15.35 -17.66
N ASN A 59 3.21 14.82 -17.17
CA ASN A 59 4.00 15.35 -16.05
C ASN A 59 5.50 15.39 -16.40
N PRO A 60 5.94 16.28 -17.31
CA PRO A 60 7.35 16.33 -17.71
C PRO A 60 8.30 16.46 -16.53
N GLY A 61 9.30 15.57 -16.44
CA GLY A 61 10.29 15.52 -15.37
C GLY A 61 10.01 14.48 -14.28
N SER A 62 8.81 13.88 -14.24
CA SER A 62 8.45 12.86 -13.26
C SER A 62 9.26 11.57 -13.40
N ASP A 63 9.81 11.29 -14.58
CA ASP A 63 10.71 10.18 -14.88
C ASP A 63 12.00 10.23 -14.06
N LYS A 64 12.41 11.42 -13.62
CA LYS A 64 13.60 11.62 -12.79
C LYS A 64 13.31 11.41 -11.31
N GLN A 65 12.20 11.98 -10.84
CA GLN A 65 11.79 11.91 -9.43
C GLN A 65 10.31 12.27 -9.30
N ILE A 66 9.62 11.57 -8.39
CA ILE A 66 8.32 11.98 -7.85
C ILE A 66 8.43 12.06 -6.32
N ARG A 67 7.65 12.94 -5.69
CA ARG A 67 7.65 13.12 -4.23
C ARG A 67 6.30 12.79 -3.61
N ALA A 68 6.30 12.24 -2.40
CA ALA A 68 5.07 12.09 -1.63
C ALA A 68 4.40 13.46 -1.44
N GLY A 69 3.08 13.52 -1.66
CA GLY A 69 2.28 14.74 -1.65
C GLY A 69 2.25 15.50 -2.99
N GLU A 70 3.06 15.11 -3.98
CA GLU A 70 3.00 15.68 -5.32
C GLU A 70 1.72 15.23 -6.05
N ALA A 71 1.08 16.16 -6.77
CA ALA A 71 -0.09 15.85 -7.58
C ALA A 71 0.33 15.59 -9.04
N LEU A 72 0.10 14.37 -9.52
CA LEU A 72 0.34 13.95 -10.90
C LEU A 72 -0.96 13.94 -11.70
N LYS A 73 -0.89 14.41 -12.94
CA LYS A 73 -1.96 14.26 -13.93
C LYS A 73 -1.93 12.85 -14.51
N ILE A 74 -2.97 12.07 -14.25
CA ILE A 74 -3.09 10.70 -14.75
C ILE A 74 -4.13 10.67 -15.85
N PRO A 75 -3.82 10.13 -17.05
CA PRO A 75 -4.78 10.10 -18.14
C PRO A 75 -5.99 9.25 -17.77
N GLN A 76 -7.17 9.72 -18.14
CA GLN A 76 -8.41 8.96 -18.00
C GLN A 76 -8.61 8.10 -19.24
N THR A 77 -8.14 6.85 -19.23
CA THR A 77 -8.26 5.98 -20.40
C THR A 77 -9.67 5.35 -20.46
N ASN A 78 -10.49 5.81 -21.41
CA ASN A 78 -11.80 5.20 -21.70
C ASN A 78 -11.70 3.97 -22.64
N ASN A 79 -10.49 3.51 -22.95
CA ASN A 79 -10.25 2.51 -24.01
C ASN A 79 -10.45 1.05 -23.52
N VAL A 80 -11.66 0.55 -23.80
CA VAL A 80 -12.02 -0.69 -24.51
C VAL A 80 -11.01 -1.86 -24.41
N SER A 81 -11.25 -2.81 -23.49
CA SER A 81 -10.99 -4.26 -23.65
C SER A 81 -11.37 -5.10 -22.41
N SER A 82 -11.58 -4.48 -21.24
CA SER A 82 -12.09 -5.15 -20.04
C SER A 82 -13.57 -4.80 -19.82
N ASN A 83 -14.37 -5.79 -19.44
CA ASN A 83 -15.79 -5.62 -19.07
C ASN A 83 -16.01 -4.77 -17.80
N GLU A 84 -14.98 -4.15 -17.23
CA GLU A 84 -15.05 -3.26 -16.07
C GLU A 84 -14.57 -1.86 -16.48
N LYS A 85 -15.46 -1.08 -17.09
CA LYS A 85 -15.20 0.35 -17.35
C LYS A 85 -15.32 1.08 -16.01
N ASN A 86 -14.21 1.55 -15.46
CA ASN A 86 -14.19 2.40 -14.27
C ASN A 86 -13.70 3.81 -14.64
N THR A 87 -14.40 4.82 -14.14
CA THR A 87 -13.98 6.23 -14.20
C THR A 87 -13.32 6.57 -12.87
N PHE A 88 -12.10 7.11 -12.87
CA PHE A 88 -11.49 7.57 -11.63
C PHE A 88 -11.86 9.02 -11.34
N HIS A 89 -12.18 9.32 -10.09
CA HIS A 89 -12.54 10.66 -9.63
C HIS A 89 -11.69 11.07 -8.43
N THR A 90 -11.07 12.25 -8.50
CA THR A 90 -10.38 12.87 -7.37
C THR A 90 -11.39 13.68 -6.56
N ILE A 91 -11.59 13.35 -5.29
CA ILE A 91 -12.51 14.05 -4.40
C ILE A 91 -12.09 15.53 -4.28
N GLN A 92 -13.02 16.42 -4.59
CA GLN A 92 -12.85 17.86 -4.53
C GLN A 92 -13.30 18.43 -3.19
N ALA A 93 -12.88 19.67 -2.92
CA ALA A 93 -13.28 20.37 -1.71
C ALA A 93 -14.81 20.48 -1.61
N GLY A 94 -15.37 19.97 -0.51
CA GLY A 94 -16.80 20.05 -0.23
C GLY A 94 -17.67 18.98 -0.89
N GLU A 95 -17.11 18.07 -1.69
CA GLU A 95 -17.89 16.95 -2.24
C GLU A 95 -18.31 15.95 -1.14
N THR A 96 -19.51 15.37 -1.29
CA THR A 96 -20.04 14.30 -0.45
C THR A 96 -20.28 13.02 -1.26
N LEU A 97 -20.35 11.86 -0.61
CA LEU A 97 -20.67 10.60 -1.27
C LEU A 97 -22.04 10.69 -1.97
N TYR A 98 -23.04 11.31 -1.34
CA TYR A 98 -24.35 11.56 -1.95
C TYR A 98 -24.25 12.36 -3.25
N GLN A 99 -23.53 13.49 -3.26
CA GLN A 99 -23.35 14.28 -4.48
C GLN A 99 -22.66 13.48 -5.59
N LEU A 100 -21.73 12.60 -5.26
CA LEU A 100 -21.10 11.72 -6.25
C LEU A 100 -22.08 10.67 -6.81
N THR A 101 -22.99 10.14 -5.99
CA THR A 101 -24.06 9.25 -6.50
C THR A 101 -24.93 9.94 -7.54
N VAL A 102 -25.30 11.21 -7.31
CA VAL A 102 -26.09 12.04 -8.23
C VAL A 102 -25.28 12.40 -9.48
N LYS A 103 -24.03 12.82 -9.31
CA LYS A 103 -23.13 13.23 -10.41
C LYS A 103 -22.89 12.11 -11.42
N TYR A 104 -22.68 10.90 -10.92
CA TYR A 104 -22.30 9.74 -11.74
C TYR A 104 -23.46 8.78 -12.02
N ASN A 105 -24.64 9.03 -11.46
CA ASN A 105 -25.82 8.17 -11.57
C ASN A 105 -25.53 6.72 -11.13
N VAL A 106 -24.89 6.56 -9.97
CA VAL A 106 -24.55 5.25 -9.37
C VAL A 106 -24.93 5.24 -7.90
N SER A 107 -25.30 4.08 -7.35
CA SER A 107 -25.67 3.98 -5.94
C SER A 107 -24.45 4.13 -5.02
N ALA A 108 -24.68 4.58 -3.77
CA ALA A 108 -23.63 4.63 -2.75
C ALA A 108 -23.02 3.23 -2.51
N GLN A 109 -23.85 2.18 -2.54
CA GLN A 109 -23.38 0.80 -2.45
C GLN A 109 -22.43 0.45 -3.59
N ALA A 110 -22.74 0.81 -4.84
CA ALA A 110 -21.86 0.53 -5.97
C ALA A 110 -20.52 1.26 -5.86
N ILE A 111 -20.51 2.52 -5.40
CA ILE A 111 -19.26 3.25 -5.11
C ILE A 111 -18.49 2.55 -3.99
N CYS A 112 -19.13 2.18 -2.88
CA CYS A 112 -18.47 1.49 -1.76
C CYS A 112 -17.92 0.11 -2.16
N ASP A 113 -18.66 -0.66 -2.98
CA ASP A 113 -18.22 -1.97 -3.48
C ASP A 113 -17.02 -1.85 -4.42
N ALA A 114 -16.99 -0.80 -5.24
CA ALA A 114 -15.84 -0.47 -6.09
C ALA A 114 -14.64 0.06 -5.28
N ASN A 115 -14.86 0.51 -4.04
CA ASN A 115 -13.85 1.10 -3.16
C ASN A 115 -13.90 0.48 -1.74
N PRO A 116 -13.60 -0.81 -1.57
CA PRO A 116 -13.70 -1.49 -0.28
C PRO A 116 -12.76 -0.95 0.80
N GLY A 117 -11.76 -0.15 0.45
CA GLY A 117 -10.91 0.59 1.39
C GLY A 117 -11.46 1.94 1.84
N LEU A 118 -12.55 2.42 1.25
CA LEU A 118 -13.15 3.72 1.51
C LEU A 118 -14.12 3.66 2.70
N SER A 119 -14.12 4.70 3.52
CA SER A 119 -14.96 4.86 4.71
C SER A 119 -15.20 6.33 5.00
N ALA A 120 -16.09 6.63 5.94
CA ALA A 120 -16.36 8.01 6.35
C ALA A 120 -15.10 8.74 6.89
N SER A 121 -14.19 8.02 7.55
CA SER A 121 -13.01 8.60 8.18
C SER A 121 -11.92 8.99 7.18
N ASN A 122 -11.86 8.31 6.04
CA ASN A 122 -10.86 8.56 5.01
C ASN A 122 -11.41 9.26 3.76
N PHE A 123 -12.73 9.33 3.52
CA PHE A 123 -13.32 10.13 2.44
C PHE A 123 -12.92 11.62 2.55
N ARG A 124 -11.85 12.02 1.86
CA ARG A 124 -11.18 13.32 2.02
C ARG A 124 -10.75 13.89 0.66
N ILE A 125 -10.65 15.21 0.62
CA ILE A 125 -10.18 15.97 -0.55
C ILE A 125 -8.83 15.44 -1.02
N GLY A 126 -8.67 15.28 -2.33
CA GLY A 126 -7.44 14.80 -2.98
C GLY A 126 -7.32 13.28 -3.06
N GLN A 127 -8.19 12.52 -2.38
CA GLN A 127 -8.25 11.07 -2.57
C GLN A 127 -8.89 10.72 -3.91
N VAL A 128 -8.37 9.67 -4.53
CA VAL A 128 -8.95 9.11 -5.76
C VAL A 128 -9.86 7.94 -5.39
N ILE A 129 -11.02 7.87 -6.02
CA ILE A 129 -11.97 6.77 -5.93
C ILE A 129 -12.31 6.24 -7.31
N SER A 130 -12.62 4.94 -7.38
CA SER A 130 -13.15 4.30 -8.58
C SER A 130 -14.65 4.49 -8.66
N ILE A 131 -15.15 5.00 -9.78
CA ILE A 131 -16.58 5.11 -10.07
C ILE A 131 -16.94 4.05 -11.12
N PRO A 132 -17.78 3.06 -10.79
CA PRO A 132 -18.22 2.06 -11.77
C PRO A 132 -19.09 2.74 -12.83
N THR A 133 -18.97 2.32 -14.10
CA THR A 133 -19.76 2.94 -15.19
C THR A 133 -21.01 2.14 -15.62
N GLU A 134 -21.30 1.01 -14.97
CA GLU A 134 -22.57 0.33 -15.17
C GLU A 134 -23.65 0.95 -14.27
N ASN A 135 -24.80 1.24 -14.87
CA ASN A 135 -26.06 1.47 -14.17
C ASN A 135 -26.40 0.20 -13.39
N ALA A 136 -25.81 0.01 -12.20
CA ALA A 136 -26.36 -0.87 -11.19
C ALA A 136 -27.68 -0.24 -10.73
N THR A 137 -28.75 -0.48 -11.48
CA THR A 137 -30.10 -0.09 -11.12
C THR A 137 -30.49 -0.78 -9.82
N ALA A 138 -30.34 -0.05 -8.73
CA ALA A 138 -31.18 -0.15 -7.54
C ALA A 138 -31.12 1.21 -6.81
N PRO A 139 -32.16 2.06 -6.93
CA PRO A 139 -32.39 3.08 -5.92
C PRO A 139 -32.62 2.38 -4.59
N VAL A 140 -32.05 2.93 -3.52
CA VAL A 140 -32.25 2.48 -2.14
C VAL A 140 -33.75 2.33 -1.88
N SER A 141 -34.15 1.13 -1.51
CA SER A 141 -35.52 0.76 -1.16
C SER A 141 -36.00 1.59 0.04
N GLN A 142 -36.95 2.48 -0.19
CA GLN A 142 -37.97 2.82 0.81
C GLN A 142 -39.10 1.76 0.72
N PRO A 143 -39.77 1.40 1.84
CA PRO A 143 -40.81 0.39 1.85
C PRO A 143 -42.03 0.79 1.01
N ALA A 144 -42.62 -0.22 0.36
CA ALA A 144 -43.62 -0.13 -0.69
C ALA A 144 -44.98 0.43 -0.24
N GLU A 145 -45.58 1.27 -1.09
CA GLU A 145 -47.02 1.27 -1.35
C GLU A 145 -47.28 1.38 -2.87
N THR A 146 -48.23 0.59 -3.34
CA THR A 146 -48.55 0.26 -4.74
C THR A 146 -49.40 1.32 -5.45
N ARG A 147 -49.06 1.66 -6.71
CA ARG A 147 -49.81 1.47 -8.01
C ARG A 147 -49.45 2.55 -9.08
N PRO A 148 -49.84 2.41 -10.36
CA PRO A 148 -49.02 1.88 -11.46
C PRO A 148 -48.51 2.92 -12.49
N THR A 149 -47.41 2.52 -13.15
CA THR A 149 -46.87 2.87 -14.48
C THR A 149 -47.29 4.16 -15.21
N SER A 150 -46.31 5.05 -15.43
CA SER A 150 -46.13 5.77 -16.68
C SER A 150 -44.64 5.95 -16.99
N SER A 151 -44.34 5.99 -18.28
CA SER A 151 -43.07 5.72 -18.93
C SER A 151 -42.17 6.96 -19.06
N ALA A 152 -40.85 6.69 -19.08
CA ALA A 152 -39.83 7.29 -19.95
C ALA A 152 -39.07 8.57 -19.49
N ILE A 153 -37.73 8.43 -19.59
CA ILE A 153 -36.65 9.44 -19.74
C ILE A 153 -36.32 10.27 -18.49
N SER A 154 -35.28 9.88 -17.74
CA SER A 154 -34.55 10.80 -16.86
C SER A 154 -33.31 11.30 -17.61
N GLN A 155 -33.49 12.44 -18.25
CA GLN A 155 -32.43 13.31 -18.71
C GLN A 155 -31.83 13.99 -17.46
N LYS A 156 -30.52 14.25 -17.51
CA LYS A 156 -29.73 14.96 -16.50
C LYS A 156 -30.48 16.21 -15.98
N ASP A 157 -31.08 16.15 -14.79
CA ASP A 157 -31.97 17.19 -14.23
C ASP A 157 -31.25 18.45 -13.69
N TRP A 158 -30.00 18.69 -14.11
CA TRP A 158 -29.23 19.84 -13.70
C TRP A 158 -28.34 20.35 -14.84
N LYS A 159 -28.24 21.67 -14.93
CA LYS A 159 -27.57 22.41 -16.00
C LYS A 159 -26.05 22.34 -15.84
N GLU A 160 -25.55 22.73 -14.67
CA GLU A 160 -24.12 22.82 -14.39
C GLU A 160 -23.83 22.75 -12.88
N MET A 161 -22.56 22.57 -12.52
CA MET A 161 -22.12 22.56 -11.12
C MET A 161 -21.37 23.86 -10.84
N HIS A 162 -21.90 24.69 -9.95
CA HIS A 162 -21.37 25.99 -9.58
C HIS A 162 -20.51 25.88 -8.31
N LYS A 163 -19.35 26.53 -8.30
CA LYS A 163 -18.49 26.63 -7.12
C LYS A 163 -18.73 27.97 -6.44
N VAL A 164 -19.15 27.92 -5.18
CA VAL A 164 -19.47 29.10 -4.37
C VAL A 164 -18.23 29.97 -4.17
N GLU A 165 -18.26 31.17 -4.72
CA GLU A 165 -17.25 32.22 -4.58
C GLU A 165 -17.40 33.03 -3.29
N ARG A 166 -16.40 33.87 -3.03
CA ARG A 166 -16.37 34.67 -1.80
C ARG A 166 -17.52 35.69 -1.80
N LYS A 167 -18.33 35.68 -0.73
CA LYS A 167 -19.49 36.56 -0.48
C LYS A 167 -20.75 36.23 -1.29
N GLU A 168 -20.79 35.11 -2.00
CA GLU A 168 -22.04 34.65 -2.58
C GLU A 168 -23.01 34.18 -1.51
N THR A 169 -24.30 34.27 -1.84
CA THR A 169 -25.44 33.87 -1.04
C THR A 169 -26.33 32.97 -1.88
N ILE A 170 -27.19 32.17 -1.24
CA ILE A 170 -28.18 31.34 -1.95
C ILE A 170 -29.00 32.21 -2.92
N PHE A 171 -29.39 33.40 -2.45
CA PHE A 171 -30.12 34.39 -3.25
C PHE A 171 -29.32 34.85 -4.47
N SER A 172 -28.05 35.24 -4.32
CA SER A 172 -27.25 35.73 -5.45
C SER A 172 -26.99 34.64 -6.50
N ILE A 173 -26.82 33.39 -6.08
CA ILE A 173 -26.65 32.24 -6.98
C ILE A 173 -27.97 31.93 -7.71
N CYS A 174 -29.10 31.93 -7.01
CA CYS A 174 -30.41 31.73 -7.63
C CYS A 174 -30.71 32.79 -8.69
N GLN A 175 -30.34 34.05 -8.40
CA GLN A 175 -30.49 35.17 -9.31
C GLN A 175 -29.58 35.04 -10.54
N GLU A 176 -28.32 34.63 -10.36
CA GLU A 176 -27.37 34.43 -11.46
C GLU A 176 -27.87 33.37 -12.45
N TYR A 177 -28.39 32.26 -11.94
CA TYR A 177 -28.84 31.14 -12.77
C TYR A 177 -30.32 31.21 -13.16
N ASN A 178 -31.05 32.24 -12.71
CA ASN A 178 -32.48 32.42 -12.93
C ASN A 178 -33.29 31.18 -12.51
N ILE A 179 -33.04 30.68 -11.30
CA ILE A 179 -33.67 29.49 -10.70
C ILE A 179 -34.33 29.89 -9.38
N SER A 180 -35.34 29.13 -8.95
CA SER A 180 -35.91 29.35 -7.63
C SER A 180 -34.96 28.84 -6.54
N GLN A 181 -35.05 29.42 -5.35
CA GLN A 181 -34.35 28.91 -4.19
C GLN A 181 -34.79 27.49 -3.87
N GLU A 182 -36.06 27.18 -4.08
CA GLU A 182 -36.63 25.85 -3.94
C GLU A 182 -35.96 24.84 -4.88
N ASP A 183 -35.80 25.17 -6.17
CA ASP A 183 -35.14 24.31 -7.15
C ASP A 183 -33.65 24.13 -6.81
N LEU A 184 -32.95 25.20 -6.38
CA LEU A 184 -31.55 25.09 -5.96
C LEU A 184 -31.39 24.19 -4.72
N LEU A 185 -32.31 24.31 -3.76
CA LEU A 185 -32.33 23.50 -2.53
C LEU A 185 -32.82 22.05 -2.78
N GLU A 186 -33.54 21.79 -3.87
CA GLU A 186 -33.95 20.45 -4.30
C GLU A 186 -32.73 19.63 -4.71
N LEU A 187 -31.81 20.22 -5.47
CA LEU A 187 -30.57 19.57 -5.90
C LEU A 187 -29.40 19.72 -4.93
N ASN A 188 -29.46 20.66 -3.97
CA ASN A 188 -28.41 20.90 -2.95
C ASN A 188 -29.00 20.97 -1.53
N PRO A 189 -29.62 19.88 -1.06
CA PRO A 189 -30.36 19.86 0.20
C PRO A 189 -29.50 20.15 1.45
N GLU A 190 -28.17 19.99 1.40
CA GLU A 190 -27.23 20.36 2.47
C GLU A 190 -27.28 21.85 2.84
N LEU A 191 -27.78 22.72 1.94
CA LEU A 191 -27.98 24.14 2.20
C LEU A 191 -29.20 24.44 3.07
N LYS A 192 -30.09 23.48 3.31
CA LYS A 192 -31.28 23.67 4.16
C LYS A 192 -30.93 23.76 5.65
N THR A 193 -29.87 23.08 6.07
CA THR A 193 -29.42 23.01 7.47
C THR A 193 -28.03 23.60 7.68
N GLY A 194 -27.23 23.69 6.62
CA GLY A 194 -25.92 24.32 6.63
C GLY A 194 -25.96 25.78 6.16
N LYS A 195 -24.95 26.57 6.56
CA LYS A 195 -24.68 27.86 5.92
C LYS A 195 -23.89 27.63 4.63
N LEU A 196 -24.23 28.38 3.58
CA LEU A 196 -23.43 28.45 2.36
C LEU A 196 -21.98 28.87 2.70
N LYS A 197 -20.99 28.03 2.37
CA LYS A 197 -19.57 28.30 2.61
C LYS A 197 -18.84 28.48 1.28
N LYS A 198 -17.89 29.41 1.27
CA LYS A 198 -16.95 29.58 0.15
C LYS A 198 -16.30 28.24 -0.20
N GLY A 199 -16.30 27.90 -1.49
CA GLY A 199 -15.69 26.71 -2.05
C GLY A 199 -16.59 25.47 -2.05
N MET A 200 -17.83 25.56 -1.57
CA MET A 200 -18.83 24.51 -1.76
C MET A 200 -19.21 24.40 -3.25
N TYR A 201 -19.55 23.20 -3.71
CA TYR A 201 -20.08 22.97 -5.06
C TYR A 201 -21.58 22.72 -4.98
N LEU A 202 -22.34 23.35 -5.88
CA LEU A 202 -23.80 23.26 -5.97
C LEU A 202 -24.23 22.81 -7.37
N PHE A 203 -25.13 21.84 -7.47
CA PHE A 203 -25.83 21.48 -8.69
C PHE A 203 -26.89 22.53 -9.04
N ILE A 204 -26.71 23.22 -10.15
CA ILE A 204 -27.63 24.25 -10.64
C ILE A 204 -28.70 23.59 -11.51
N PRO A 205 -29.99 23.64 -11.15
CA PRO A 205 -31.09 23.11 -11.96
C PRO A 205 -31.29 23.88 -13.27
N TYR A 206 -32.08 23.33 -14.19
CA TYR A 206 -32.60 24.13 -15.30
C TYR A 206 -33.65 25.13 -14.78
N PRO A 207 -33.69 26.37 -15.30
CA PRO A 207 -34.74 27.33 -14.99
C PRO A 207 -36.14 26.77 -15.30
N LYS A 208 -36.90 26.39 -14.26
CA LYS A 208 -38.31 26.02 -14.42
C LYS A 208 -39.15 27.30 -14.40
N ASN A 209 -39.82 27.60 -15.51
CA ASN A 209 -40.72 28.76 -15.61
C ASN A 209 -41.90 28.57 -14.64
N THR A 210 -41.87 29.22 -13.47
CA THR A 210 -42.72 28.85 -12.32
C THR A 210 -44.10 29.50 -12.40
N GLN A 211 -45.17 28.70 -12.51
CA GLN A 211 -46.48 29.05 -11.93
C GLN A 211 -46.59 28.38 -10.56
N ALA A 212 -46.83 29.20 -9.54
CA ALA A 212 -46.88 28.81 -8.15
C ALA A 212 -48.06 27.85 -7.87
N SER A 213 -47.77 26.65 -7.36
CA SER A 213 -48.75 25.84 -6.63
C SER A 213 -48.28 25.71 -5.18
N LYS A 214 -49.17 26.08 -4.25
CA LYS A 214 -48.98 25.92 -2.80
C LYS A 214 -49.16 24.45 -2.45
N GLN A 215 -48.19 23.84 -1.77
CA GLN A 215 -48.37 22.54 -1.11
C GLN A 215 -47.93 22.59 0.36
N GLN A 216 -48.68 21.84 1.17
CA GLN A 216 -48.57 21.66 2.62
C GLN A 216 -47.22 21.08 3.08
N PRO A 217 -46.84 21.25 4.36
CA PRO A 217 -45.54 20.89 4.87
C PRO A 217 -45.39 19.37 4.96
N VAL A 218 -44.58 18.80 4.06
CA VAL A 218 -44.05 17.44 4.18
C VAL A 218 -42.88 17.47 5.16
N ALA A 219 -42.87 16.54 6.12
CA ALA A 219 -41.83 16.41 7.13
C ALA A 219 -40.41 16.34 6.48
N PRO A 220 -39.37 16.92 7.12
CA PRO A 220 -38.05 17.05 6.51
C PRO A 220 -37.37 15.68 6.37
N SER A 221 -37.32 15.14 5.14
CA SER A 221 -36.37 14.09 4.79
C SER A 221 -34.99 14.73 4.59
N THR A 222 -34.14 14.67 5.61
CA THR A 222 -32.74 15.10 5.54
C THR A 222 -31.97 14.16 4.61
N SER A 223 -31.24 14.70 3.63
CA SER A 223 -30.34 13.90 2.80
C SER A 223 -29.27 13.21 3.64
N PRO A 224 -28.89 11.98 3.31
CA PRO A 224 -28.02 11.19 4.16
C PRO A 224 -26.58 11.74 4.14
N SER A 225 -26.00 11.85 5.31
CA SER A 225 -24.58 12.16 5.51
C SER A 225 -23.69 11.05 4.97
N ASN A 226 -22.40 11.35 4.76
CA ASN A 226 -21.41 10.32 4.41
C ASN A 226 -21.41 9.18 5.43
N GLU A 227 -21.48 9.50 6.73
CA GLU A 227 -21.46 8.51 7.80
C GLU A 227 -22.67 7.57 7.73
N GLU A 228 -23.86 8.11 7.48
CA GLU A 228 -25.07 7.30 7.28
C GLU A 228 -24.96 6.40 6.05
N LEU A 229 -24.48 6.92 4.91
CA LEU A 229 -24.31 6.14 3.69
C LEU A 229 -23.27 5.02 3.86
N PHE A 230 -22.11 5.31 4.47
CA PHE A 230 -21.10 4.27 4.71
C PHE A 230 -21.56 3.22 5.72
N ASN A 231 -22.35 3.61 6.74
CA ASN A 231 -22.90 2.66 7.70
C ASN A 231 -23.96 1.75 7.05
N GLN A 232 -24.76 2.27 6.12
CA GLN A 232 -25.75 1.49 5.37
C GLN A 232 -25.10 0.48 4.41
N THR A 233 -23.93 0.81 3.84
CA THR A 233 -23.24 -0.07 2.90
C THR A 233 -22.32 -1.10 3.56
N ARG A 234 -22.11 -1.00 4.87
CA ARG A 234 -21.19 -1.87 5.60
C ARG A 234 -21.76 -3.27 5.78
N LEU A 235 -20.99 -4.28 5.35
CA LEU A 235 -21.33 -5.68 5.64
C LEU A 235 -21.41 -5.93 7.15
N ALA A 236 -22.44 -6.66 7.59
CA ALA A 236 -22.54 -7.12 8.96
C ALA A 236 -21.33 -8.01 9.34
N PRO A 237 -20.82 -7.92 10.58
CA PRO A 237 -19.79 -8.82 11.08
C PRO A 237 -20.25 -10.28 11.02
N LYS A 238 -19.39 -11.17 10.53
CA LYS A 238 -19.61 -12.61 10.46
C LYS A 238 -18.41 -13.31 11.11
N SER A 239 -18.65 -14.08 12.16
CA SER A 239 -17.65 -14.97 12.75
C SER A 239 -17.54 -16.27 11.95
N PHE A 240 -16.33 -16.80 11.81
CA PHE A 240 -16.13 -18.12 11.20
C PHE A 240 -16.10 -19.20 12.28
N HIS A 241 -17.04 -20.15 12.23
CA HIS A 241 -17.00 -21.31 13.10
C HIS A 241 -15.88 -22.28 12.69
N THR A 242 -15.76 -22.51 11.37
CA THR A 242 -14.68 -23.29 10.76
C THR A 242 -14.16 -22.54 9.55
N ILE A 243 -12.87 -22.18 9.57
CA ILE A 243 -12.22 -21.47 8.47
C ILE A 243 -11.95 -22.45 7.32
N GLN A 244 -12.38 -22.12 6.11
CA GLN A 244 -12.06 -22.87 4.89
C GLN A 244 -10.81 -22.27 4.25
N ALA A 245 -9.69 -22.99 4.30
CA ALA A 245 -8.42 -22.52 3.78
C ALA A 245 -7.87 -23.46 2.70
N ALA A 246 -7.32 -22.90 1.63
CA ALA A 246 -6.59 -23.66 0.63
C ALA A 246 -5.10 -23.27 0.58
N VAL A 247 -4.20 -24.24 0.43
CA VAL A 247 -2.79 -24.03 0.11
C VAL A 247 -2.53 -24.56 -1.29
N MET A 248 -2.13 -23.69 -2.20
CA MET A 248 -1.90 -23.98 -3.62
C MET A 248 -0.44 -23.73 -3.98
N LEU A 249 0.40 -24.77 -3.91
CA LEU A 249 1.84 -24.68 -4.14
C LEU A 249 2.34 -25.76 -5.11
N PRO A 250 3.45 -25.53 -5.83
CA PRO A 250 4.06 -26.52 -6.71
C PRO A 250 4.89 -27.52 -5.90
N PHE A 251 4.22 -28.47 -5.23
CA PHE A 251 4.89 -29.51 -4.44
C PHE A 251 5.63 -30.50 -5.32
N THR A 252 5.16 -30.70 -6.55
CA THR A 252 5.88 -31.46 -7.58
C THR A 252 6.09 -30.60 -8.82
N SER A 253 6.78 -31.15 -9.82
CA SER A 253 6.91 -30.56 -11.15
C SER A 253 6.17 -31.45 -12.16
N VAL A 254 5.75 -30.89 -13.30
CA VAL A 254 5.13 -31.66 -14.40
C VAL A 254 6.01 -32.86 -14.81
N ASN A 255 7.33 -32.68 -14.78
CA ASN A 255 8.30 -33.73 -15.15
C ASN A 255 8.79 -34.55 -13.94
N ASN A 256 8.21 -34.36 -12.75
CA ASN A 256 8.64 -34.96 -11.48
C ASN A 256 10.13 -34.73 -11.12
N ALA A 257 10.78 -33.75 -11.74
CA ALA A 257 12.12 -33.33 -11.35
C ALA A 257 12.06 -32.69 -9.95
N LYS A 258 12.85 -33.20 -9.01
CA LYS A 258 13.04 -32.57 -7.71
C LYS A 258 13.97 -31.37 -7.88
N SER A 259 13.50 -30.18 -7.57
CA SER A 259 14.31 -28.98 -7.46
C SER A 259 14.26 -28.42 -6.06
N ASP A 260 15.18 -27.50 -5.76
CA ASP A 260 15.21 -26.77 -4.49
C ASP A 260 13.91 -26.02 -4.22
N GLU A 261 13.16 -25.63 -5.27
CA GLU A 261 11.84 -25.01 -5.11
C GLU A 261 10.85 -25.96 -4.44
N GLN A 262 10.72 -27.21 -4.91
CA GLN A 262 9.80 -28.17 -4.31
C GLN A 262 10.15 -28.43 -2.85
N THR A 263 11.45 -28.55 -2.53
CA THR A 263 11.89 -28.69 -1.14
C THR A 263 11.43 -27.50 -0.29
N ARG A 264 11.64 -26.27 -0.75
CA ARG A 264 11.20 -25.05 -0.06
C ARG A 264 9.67 -24.98 0.10
N MET A 265 8.91 -25.44 -0.90
CA MET A 265 7.44 -25.47 -0.82
C MET A 265 6.93 -26.48 0.21
N VAL A 266 7.57 -27.65 0.28
CA VAL A 266 7.30 -28.64 1.32
C VAL A 266 7.61 -28.07 2.70
N GLU A 267 8.78 -27.43 2.90
CA GLU A 267 9.12 -26.82 4.20
C GLU A 267 8.13 -25.73 4.61
N TYR A 268 7.71 -24.87 3.67
CA TYR A 268 6.68 -23.87 3.94
C TYR A 268 5.37 -24.51 4.40
N TYR A 269 4.93 -25.57 3.73
CA TYR A 269 3.72 -26.29 4.11
C TYR A 269 3.85 -26.99 5.48
N GLU A 270 5.00 -27.58 5.78
CA GLU A 270 5.31 -28.16 7.09
C GLU A 270 5.21 -27.10 8.20
N GLY A 271 5.79 -25.92 7.99
CA GLY A 271 5.63 -24.77 8.87
C GLY A 271 4.18 -24.33 9.05
N PHE A 272 3.42 -24.28 7.96
CA PHE A 272 2.00 -23.93 7.96
C PHE A 272 1.17 -24.91 8.79
N LEU A 273 1.45 -26.22 8.68
CA LEU A 273 0.78 -27.24 9.49
C LEU A 273 1.09 -27.09 11.00
N MET A 274 2.30 -26.69 11.36
CA MET A 274 2.65 -26.40 12.76
C MET A 274 1.89 -25.18 13.30
N ALA A 275 1.62 -24.17 12.46
CA ALA A 275 0.75 -23.04 12.84
C ALA A 275 -0.69 -23.50 13.06
N MET A 276 -1.21 -24.36 12.19
CA MET A 276 -2.54 -24.95 12.36
C MET A 276 -2.65 -25.78 13.64
N ASP A 277 -1.64 -26.61 13.97
CA ASP A 277 -1.62 -27.36 15.24
C ASP A 277 -1.66 -26.41 16.45
N SER A 278 -0.89 -25.33 16.39
CA SER A 278 -0.87 -24.31 17.45
C SER A 278 -2.24 -23.64 17.63
N LEU A 279 -2.94 -23.33 16.54
CA LEU A 279 -4.27 -22.71 16.56
C LEU A 279 -5.37 -23.70 16.95
N LYS A 280 -5.27 -24.96 16.52
CA LYS A 280 -6.19 -26.03 16.92
C LYS A 280 -6.20 -26.23 18.44
N ARG A 281 -5.03 -26.18 19.08
CA ARG A 281 -4.91 -26.22 20.56
C ARG A 281 -5.53 -25.01 21.26
N GLN A 282 -5.70 -23.91 20.54
CA GLN A 282 -6.40 -22.70 21.00
C GLN A 282 -7.91 -22.73 20.66
N GLY A 283 -8.43 -23.85 20.16
CA GLY A 283 -9.85 -24.02 19.84
C GLY A 283 -10.27 -23.49 18.47
N VAL A 284 -9.31 -23.17 17.58
CA VAL A 284 -9.62 -22.72 16.22
C VAL A 284 -9.87 -23.93 15.31
N SER A 285 -11.04 -23.96 14.67
CA SER A 285 -11.39 -24.99 13.68
C SER A 285 -11.04 -24.52 12.27
N ILE A 286 -10.25 -25.32 11.55
CA ILE A 286 -9.81 -25.03 10.18
C ILE A 286 -9.98 -26.30 9.34
N ASN A 287 -10.63 -26.17 8.18
CA ASN A 287 -10.58 -27.14 7.10
C ASN A 287 -9.51 -26.70 6.10
N LEU A 288 -8.46 -27.49 5.96
CA LEU A 288 -7.37 -27.22 5.03
C LEU A 288 -7.46 -28.12 3.80
N TYR A 289 -7.48 -27.49 2.64
CA TYR A 289 -7.40 -28.13 1.34
C TYR A 289 -6.03 -27.85 0.72
N THR A 290 -5.29 -28.90 0.37
CA THR A 290 -3.93 -28.76 -0.15
C THR A 290 -3.87 -29.24 -1.59
N TYR A 291 -3.44 -28.37 -2.49
CA TYR A 291 -3.39 -28.64 -3.92
C TYR A 291 -1.98 -28.47 -4.47
N ASP A 292 -1.52 -29.47 -5.21
CA ASP A 292 -0.27 -29.42 -5.96
C ASP A 292 -0.50 -28.77 -7.32
N THR A 293 0.02 -27.56 -7.51
CA THR A 293 -0.14 -26.81 -8.75
C THR A 293 0.80 -27.27 -9.86
N LYS A 294 1.83 -28.05 -9.52
CA LYS A 294 2.91 -28.49 -10.43
C LYS A 294 3.62 -27.36 -11.19
N GLY A 295 3.45 -26.12 -10.76
CA GLY A 295 3.92 -24.94 -11.47
C GLY A 295 3.21 -24.68 -12.80
N SER A 296 2.01 -25.24 -13.01
CA SER A 296 1.30 -25.19 -14.29
C SER A 296 -0.05 -24.46 -14.21
N SER A 297 -0.27 -23.50 -15.11
CA SER A 297 -1.54 -22.78 -15.24
C SER A 297 -2.72 -23.69 -15.63
N SER A 298 -2.47 -24.77 -16.39
CA SER A 298 -3.53 -25.72 -16.74
C SER A 298 -4.00 -26.54 -15.52
N VAL A 299 -3.06 -26.94 -14.68
CA VAL A 299 -3.36 -27.66 -13.42
C VAL A 299 -4.12 -26.75 -12.46
N ILE A 300 -3.68 -25.50 -12.32
CA ILE A 300 -4.39 -24.47 -11.55
C ILE A 300 -5.83 -24.29 -12.04
N SER A 301 -6.04 -24.24 -13.36
CA SER A 301 -7.38 -24.14 -13.94
C SER A 301 -8.26 -25.32 -13.52
N GLY A 302 -7.72 -26.55 -13.53
CA GLY A 302 -8.41 -27.73 -13.06
C GLY A 302 -8.78 -27.67 -11.57
N ILE A 303 -7.87 -27.18 -10.73
CA ILE A 303 -8.12 -27.00 -9.29
C ILE A 303 -9.22 -25.96 -9.05
N LEU A 304 -9.14 -24.80 -9.67
CA LEU A 304 -10.10 -23.70 -9.48
C LEU A 304 -11.53 -24.03 -9.96
N ASN A 305 -11.69 -25.05 -10.81
CA ASN A 305 -13.00 -25.53 -11.25
C ASN A 305 -13.68 -26.45 -10.21
N GLN A 306 -12.98 -26.87 -9.16
CA GLN A 306 -13.56 -27.70 -8.11
C GLN A 306 -14.61 -26.90 -7.30
N PRO A 307 -15.78 -27.49 -6.98
CA PRO A 307 -16.88 -26.76 -6.33
C PRO A 307 -16.51 -26.11 -4.99
N GLU A 308 -15.69 -26.78 -4.19
CA GLU A 308 -15.25 -26.32 -2.88
C GLU A 308 -14.44 -25.02 -2.94
N MET A 309 -13.71 -24.78 -4.04
CA MET A 309 -12.83 -23.62 -4.17
C MET A 309 -13.58 -22.30 -4.10
N LYS A 310 -14.87 -22.27 -4.48
CA LYS A 310 -15.71 -21.06 -4.42
C LYS A 310 -16.10 -20.67 -2.99
N ASN A 311 -15.98 -21.59 -2.04
CA ASN A 311 -16.37 -21.42 -0.65
C ASN A 311 -15.17 -21.23 0.30
N MET A 312 -13.95 -21.06 -0.24
CA MET A 312 -12.78 -20.79 0.58
C MET A 312 -12.86 -19.39 1.19
N ASP A 313 -12.46 -19.24 2.45
CA ASP A 313 -12.28 -17.92 3.08
C ASP A 313 -10.94 -17.29 2.67
N ILE A 314 -9.96 -18.15 2.39
CA ILE A 314 -8.58 -17.77 2.11
C ILE A 314 -7.84 -18.83 1.27
N ILE A 315 -6.99 -18.36 0.35
CA ILE A 315 -6.08 -19.16 -0.47
C ILE A 315 -4.66 -18.65 -0.24
N PHE A 316 -3.71 -19.56 0.02
CA PHE A 316 -2.28 -19.26 0.11
C PHE A 316 -1.56 -19.78 -1.14
N GLY A 317 -0.95 -18.87 -1.90
CA GLY A 317 -0.31 -19.13 -3.19
C GLY A 317 -0.65 -18.02 -4.20
N PRO A 318 -0.13 -18.08 -5.45
CA PRO A 318 0.82 -19.05 -5.96
C PRO A 318 2.27 -18.62 -5.68
N VAL A 319 3.25 -19.35 -6.22
CA VAL A 319 4.69 -19.02 -6.13
C VAL A 319 5.12 -18.11 -7.27
N HIS A 320 4.67 -18.40 -8.50
CA HIS A 320 5.17 -17.75 -9.71
C HIS A 320 4.27 -16.61 -10.18
N THR A 321 4.88 -15.48 -10.58
CA THR A 321 4.16 -14.29 -11.07
C THR A 321 3.21 -14.59 -12.23
N ALA A 322 3.57 -15.51 -13.14
CA ALA A 322 2.74 -15.87 -14.29
C ALA A 322 1.36 -16.45 -13.91
N GLN A 323 1.23 -17.04 -12.73
CA GLN A 323 -0.01 -17.70 -12.26
C GLN A 323 -0.89 -16.77 -11.44
N ILE A 324 -0.36 -15.62 -11.00
CA ILE A 324 -1.07 -14.70 -10.09
C ILE A 324 -2.33 -14.16 -10.74
N GLY A 325 -2.30 -13.79 -12.03
CA GLY A 325 -3.46 -13.23 -12.72
C GLY A 325 -4.69 -14.14 -12.62
N GLN A 326 -4.52 -15.43 -12.91
CA GLN A 326 -5.61 -16.39 -12.86
C GLN A 326 -6.19 -16.57 -11.44
N LEU A 327 -5.35 -16.72 -10.42
CA LEU A 327 -5.79 -16.85 -9.03
C LEU A 327 -6.43 -15.54 -8.53
N SER A 328 -5.85 -14.40 -8.88
CA SER A 328 -6.35 -13.07 -8.56
C SER A 328 -7.78 -12.89 -9.07
N ASP A 329 -8.02 -13.21 -10.34
CA ASP A 329 -9.34 -13.07 -10.95
C ASP A 329 -10.38 -13.99 -10.30
N PHE A 330 -9.99 -15.23 -9.99
CA PHE A 330 -10.84 -16.16 -9.27
C PHE A 330 -11.16 -15.64 -7.85
N ALA A 331 -10.15 -15.18 -7.12
CA ALA A 331 -10.26 -14.65 -5.77
C ALA A 331 -11.16 -13.41 -5.72
N LYS A 332 -10.99 -12.47 -6.67
CA LYS A 332 -11.82 -11.26 -6.79
C LYS A 332 -13.28 -11.62 -7.03
N ARG A 333 -13.57 -12.50 -7.99
CA ARG A 333 -14.94 -12.92 -8.34
C ARG A 333 -15.67 -13.61 -7.19
N ASN A 334 -14.97 -14.43 -6.42
CA ASN A 334 -15.56 -15.19 -5.32
C ASN A 334 -15.39 -14.52 -3.94
N LYS A 335 -14.80 -13.31 -3.88
CA LYS A 335 -14.52 -12.57 -2.62
C LYS A 335 -13.68 -13.37 -1.62
N ILE A 336 -12.64 -14.04 -2.12
CA ILE A 336 -11.73 -14.92 -1.36
C ILE A 336 -10.41 -14.21 -1.14
N ARG A 337 -9.86 -14.21 0.07
CA ARG A 337 -8.55 -13.62 0.35
C ARG A 337 -7.46 -14.43 -0.34
N LEU A 338 -6.56 -13.78 -1.08
CA LEU A 338 -5.43 -14.43 -1.75
C LEU A 338 -4.13 -13.93 -1.14
N VAL A 339 -3.47 -14.78 -0.35
CA VAL A 339 -2.16 -14.50 0.24
C VAL A 339 -1.07 -14.99 -0.69
N ILE A 340 -0.20 -14.08 -1.13
CA ILE A 340 0.90 -14.36 -2.05
C ILE A 340 2.23 -14.29 -1.27
N PRO A 341 2.75 -15.45 -0.84
CA PRO A 341 3.89 -15.50 0.08
C PRO A 341 5.26 -15.23 -0.55
N PHE A 342 5.45 -15.47 -1.85
CA PHE A 342 6.81 -15.53 -2.43
C PHE A 342 7.07 -14.56 -3.58
N ALA A 343 6.05 -14.19 -4.34
CA ALA A 343 6.27 -13.47 -5.58
C ALA A 343 6.87 -12.07 -5.31
N PRO A 344 7.99 -11.70 -5.95
CA PRO A 344 8.60 -10.39 -5.79
C PRO A 344 7.78 -9.29 -6.48
N LYS A 345 6.96 -9.68 -7.47
CA LYS A 345 6.15 -8.78 -8.30
C LYS A 345 4.72 -9.30 -8.40
N VAL A 346 3.77 -8.44 -8.00
CA VAL A 346 2.33 -8.71 -7.94
C VAL A 346 1.57 -7.46 -8.40
N ASP A 347 1.46 -7.23 -9.70
CA ASP A 347 0.83 -6.01 -10.22
C ASP A 347 -0.67 -5.93 -9.87
N GLN A 348 -1.31 -7.09 -9.72
CA GLN A 348 -2.71 -7.22 -9.34
C GLN A 348 -3.01 -6.66 -7.95
N VAL A 349 -2.00 -6.52 -7.07
CA VAL A 349 -2.21 -5.92 -5.74
C VAL A 349 -2.76 -4.49 -5.86
N PHE A 350 -2.45 -3.77 -6.95
CA PHE A 350 -2.91 -2.40 -7.13
C PHE A 350 -4.37 -2.28 -7.59
N ASN A 351 -5.03 -3.38 -7.96
CA ASN A 351 -6.39 -3.37 -8.50
C ASN A 351 -7.32 -4.48 -7.98
N ASN A 352 -6.83 -5.40 -7.14
CA ASN A 352 -7.63 -6.45 -6.53
C ASN A 352 -7.63 -6.34 -5.00
N PRO A 353 -8.78 -6.03 -4.36
CA PRO A 353 -8.85 -5.78 -2.93
C PRO A 353 -8.65 -7.03 -2.06
N MET A 354 -8.66 -8.21 -2.67
CA MET A 354 -8.54 -9.49 -1.98
C MET A 354 -7.10 -9.96 -1.83
N ILE A 355 -6.13 -9.29 -2.46
CA ILE A 355 -4.72 -9.71 -2.45
C ILE A 355 -4.01 -9.23 -1.18
N TYR A 356 -3.22 -10.13 -0.61
CA TYR A 356 -2.22 -9.84 0.42
C TYR A 356 -0.84 -10.27 -0.09
N GLN A 357 0.01 -9.31 -0.39
CA GLN A 357 1.38 -9.57 -0.82
C GLN A 357 2.33 -9.55 0.38
N ILE A 358 2.98 -10.69 0.67
CA ILE A 358 3.91 -10.82 1.80
C ILE A 358 5.24 -10.11 1.52
N ASN A 359 5.76 -10.23 0.30
CA ASN A 359 7.00 -9.59 -0.10
C ASN A 359 6.75 -8.13 -0.48
N THR A 360 7.29 -7.20 0.31
CA THR A 360 7.17 -5.76 0.08
C THR A 360 7.79 -5.37 -1.26
N PRO A 361 7.07 -4.67 -2.16
CA PRO A 361 7.69 -4.12 -3.36
C PRO A 361 8.84 -3.17 -2.97
N GLN A 362 9.93 -3.20 -3.76
CA GLN A 362 11.19 -2.52 -3.40
C GLN A 362 11.02 -1.04 -3.08
N SER A 363 10.18 -0.31 -3.83
CA SER A 363 9.96 1.13 -3.59
C SER A 363 9.33 1.43 -2.23
N TYR A 364 8.37 0.60 -1.79
CA TYR A 364 7.77 0.69 -0.46
C TYR A 364 8.76 0.28 0.61
N PHE A 365 9.50 -0.81 0.38
CA PHE A 365 10.49 -1.31 1.33
C PHE A 365 11.59 -0.27 1.62
N TYR A 366 12.15 0.36 0.57
CA TYR A 366 13.14 1.43 0.74
C TYR A 366 12.55 2.66 1.41
N SER A 367 11.30 3.03 1.10
CA SER A 367 10.65 4.16 1.73
C SER A 367 10.46 3.97 3.25
N GLU A 368 10.14 2.75 3.70
CA GLU A 368 10.11 2.40 5.13
C GLU A 368 11.51 2.45 5.76
N VAL A 369 12.53 1.91 5.08
CA VAL A 369 13.92 1.97 5.57
C VAL A 369 14.37 3.42 5.75
N TYR A 370 14.10 4.30 4.79
CA TYR A 370 14.48 5.70 4.86
C TYR A 370 13.82 6.40 6.05
N GLU A 371 12.52 6.20 6.26
CA GLU A 371 11.80 6.80 7.39
C GLU A 371 12.42 6.35 8.73
N HIS A 372 12.62 5.05 8.91
CA HIS A 372 13.18 4.52 10.15
C HIS A 372 14.63 4.93 10.35
N PHE A 373 15.41 5.00 9.27
CA PHE A 373 16.77 5.52 9.29
C PHE A 373 16.80 6.97 9.75
N LEU A 374 15.97 7.84 9.16
CA LEU A 374 15.89 9.25 9.54
C LEU A 374 15.43 9.44 10.98
N ARG A 375 14.43 8.66 11.43
CA ARG A 375 13.94 8.71 12.82
C ARG A 375 15.03 8.36 13.82
N LYS A 376 15.89 7.37 13.51
CA LYS A 376 16.95 6.92 14.41
C LYS A 376 18.24 7.73 14.30
N PHE A 377 18.63 8.14 13.10
CA PHE A 377 19.96 8.67 12.78
C PHE A 377 19.97 10.13 12.31
N SER A 378 18.89 10.89 12.47
CA SER A 378 18.79 12.30 12.03
C SER A 378 19.87 13.25 12.59
N ARG A 379 20.52 12.89 13.70
CA ARG A 379 21.55 13.72 14.35
C ARG A 379 22.98 13.23 14.16
N THR A 380 23.19 12.16 13.38
CA THR A 380 24.52 11.59 13.15
C THR A 380 25.24 12.26 11.98
N ASN A 381 26.56 12.09 11.91
CA ASN A 381 27.36 12.39 10.73
C ASN A 381 27.30 11.19 9.77
N ILE A 382 26.61 11.37 8.64
CA ILE A 382 26.38 10.30 7.65
C ILE A 382 27.47 10.33 6.59
N VAL A 383 28.13 9.19 6.37
CA VAL A 383 29.23 9.03 5.42
C VAL A 383 28.98 7.84 4.50
N PHE A 384 28.81 8.11 3.20
CA PHE A 384 28.74 7.07 2.17
C PHE A 384 30.14 6.59 1.76
N ILE A 385 30.32 5.28 1.58
CA ILE A 385 31.60 4.67 1.21
C ILE A 385 31.51 4.00 -0.16
N ASP A 386 32.22 4.57 -1.14
CA ASP A 386 32.43 3.95 -2.45
C ASP A 386 33.66 3.04 -2.42
N VAL A 387 33.61 1.93 -3.16
CA VAL A 387 34.78 1.08 -3.42
C VAL A 387 35.44 1.50 -4.73
N ALA A 388 36.76 1.62 -4.76
CA ALA A 388 37.51 2.14 -5.91
C ALA A 388 37.38 1.31 -7.21
N ASN A 389 36.90 0.06 -7.13
CA ASN A 389 36.66 -0.80 -8.29
C ASN A 389 35.38 -0.42 -9.08
N GLY A 390 34.66 0.63 -8.67
CA GLY A 390 33.43 1.07 -9.31
C GLY A 390 32.19 0.26 -8.93
N ASP A 391 32.28 -0.64 -7.94
CA ASP A 391 31.14 -1.42 -7.48
C ASP A 391 30.12 -0.54 -6.74
N LYS A 392 28.98 -0.30 -7.38
CA LYS A 392 27.86 0.51 -6.88
C LYS A 392 26.54 -0.26 -6.97
N GLU A 393 26.55 -1.52 -6.54
CA GLU A 393 25.38 -2.41 -6.58
C GLU A 393 24.13 -1.81 -5.90
N LYS A 394 24.29 -0.95 -4.90
CA LYS A 394 23.17 -0.28 -4.19
C LYS A 394 22.84 1.12 -4.71
N THR A 395 23.16 1.44 -5.97
CA THR A 395 22.95 2.79 -6.54
C THR A 395 21.53 3.33 -6.31
N GLU A 396 20.50 2.52 -6.56
CA GLU A 396 19.10 2.94 -6.39
C GLU A 396 18.79 3.32 -4.93
N PHE A 397 19.17 2.46 -3.98
CA PHE A 397 19.00 2.71 -2.55
C PHE A 397 19.77 3.96 -2.10
N ILE A 398 21.03 4.09 -2.52
CA ILE A 398 21.89 5.21 -2.14
C ILE A 398 21.35 6.53 -2.68
N ASN A 399 20.86 6.55 -3.91
CA ASN A 399 20.26 7.74 -4.50
C ASN A 399 18.96 8.12 -3.77
N GLY A 400 18.09 7.14 -3.48
CA GLY A 400 16.88 7.38 -2.69
C GLY A 400 17.19 7.93 -1.29
N MET A 401 18.10 7.31 -0.55
CA MET A 401 18.54 7.78 0.77
C MET A 401 19.11 9.21 0.70
N LYS A 402 19.97 9.51 -0.28
CA LYS A 402 20.53 10.86 -0.46
C LYS A 402 19.45 11.90 -0.77
N ASN A 403 18.41 11.54 -1.51
CA ASN A 403 17.29 12.43 -1.80
C ASN A 403 16.48 12.71 -0.53
N GLU A 404 16.15 11.67 0.25
CA GLU A 404 15.46 11.81 1.53
C GLU A 404 16.25 12.66 2.53
N LEU A 405 17.58 12.47 2.61
CA LEU A 405 18.45 13.30 3.44
C LEU A 405 18.42 14.78 3.02
N LYS A 406 18.49 15.06 1.71
CA LYS A 406 18.42 16.45 1.18
C LYS A 406 17.07 17.09 1.47
N ASP A 407 15.98 16.37 1.23
CA ASP A 407 14.61 16.85 1.44
C ASP A 407 14.38 17.16 2.94
N ASN A 408 15.02 16.42 3.84
CA ASN A 408 15.02 16.65 5.30
C ASN A 408 16.16 17.59 5.80
N ARG A 409 16.94 18.21 4.89
CA ARG A 409 18.06 19.12 5.21
C ARG A 409 19.16 18.52 6.09
N ILE A 410 19.40 17.21 5.94
CA ILE A 410 20.46 16.49 6.65
C ILE A 410 21.68 16.38 5.72
N GLY A 411 22.82 16.88 6.20
CA GLY A 411 24.09 16.81 5.49
C GLY A 411 24.69 15.39 5.50
N PHE A 412 25.35 15.02 4.41
CA PHE A 412 26.11 13.78 4.31
C PHE A 412 27.44 14.01 3.58
N LYS A 413 28.40 13.12 3.81
CA LYS A 413 29.68 13.08 3.09
C LYS A 413 29.76 11.80 2.26
N GLN A 414 30.67 11.78 1.28
CA GLN A 414 30.98 10.58 0.51
C GLN A 414 32.49 10.46 0.34
N ILE A 415 33.02 9.28 0.61
CA ILE A 415 34.43 8.94 0.46
C ILE A 415 34.60 7.73 -0.46
N GLN A 416 35.78 7.59 -1.04
CA GLN A 416 36.15 6.43 -1.85
C GLN A 416 37.36 5.72 -1.24
N LEU A 417 37.21 4.44 -0.95
CA LEU A 417 38.25 3.59 -0.38
C LEU A 417 38.85 2.66 -1.46
N GLY A 418 40.18 2.65 -1.52
CA GLY A 418 40.96 1.84 -2.44
C GLY A 418 41.39 0.49 -1.86
N THR A 419 42.31 -0.18 -2.54
CA THR A 419 43.00 -1.39 -2.05
C THR A 419 43.93 -1.11 -0.88
N ASN A 420 44.56 0.07 -0.89
CA ASN A 420 45.53 0.47 0.13
C ASN A 420 44.77 1.07 1.32
N LEU A 421 45.29 0.81 2.54
CA LEU A 421 44.80 1.42 3.77
C LEU A 421 44.91 2.95 3.66
N ALA A 422 43.78 3.64 3.79
CA ALA A 422 43.69 5.10 3.72
C ALA A 422 42.94 5.65 4.97
N PRO A 423 43.46 5.43 6.19
CA PRO A 423 42.79 5.84 7.43
C PRO A 423 42.53 7.36 7.48
N GLU A 424 43.42 8.16 6.89
CA GLU A 424 43.30 9.63 6.84
C GLU A 424 42.03 10.10 6.13
N LYS A 425 41.55 9.38 5.10
CA LYS A 425 40.30 9.72 4.41
C LYS A 425 39.07 9.49 5.28
N ILE A 426 39.08 8.41 6.06
CA ILE A 426 38.01 8.08 7.00
C ILE A 426 37.99 9.13 8.10
N ILE A 427 39.14 9.41 8.73
CA ILE A 427 39.28 10.40 9.80
C ILE A 427 38.82 11.79 9.34
N ALA A 428 39.21 12.23 8.14
CA ALA A 428 38.77 13.52 7.59
C ALA A 428 37.25 13.61 7.36
N ALA A 429 36.59 12.48 7.13
CA ALA A 429 35.13 12.42 6.96
C ALA A 429 34.38 12.36 8.30
N MET A 430 35.06 12.05 9.41
CA MET A 430 34.42 11.91 10.72
C MET A 430 34.08 13.25 11.38
N ASP A 431 33.25 13.17 12.41
CA ASP A 431 32.87 14.24 13.32
C ASP A 431 33.18 13.77 14.75
N THR A 432 33.85 14.61 15.53
CA THR A 432 34.26 14.29 16.91
C THR A 432 33.17 14.55 17.94
N LEU A 433 32.14 15.34 17.59
CA LEU A 433 31.06 15.74 18.49
C LEU A 433 29.77 14.96 18.24
N ARG A 434 29.70 14.23 17.12
CA ARG A 434 28.53 13.45 16.70
C ARG A 434 28.93 12.00 16.43
N GLU A 435 27.96 11.11 16.59
CA GLU A 435 28.10 9.73 16.11
C GLU A 435 28.31 9.70 14.60
N ASN A 436 29.13 8.78 14.11
CA ASN A 436 29.46 8.63 12.71
C ASN A 436 28.81 7.35 12.17
N ILE A 437 27.97 7.46 11.15
CA ILE A 437 27.34 6.31 10.50
C ILE A 437 27.87 6.15 9.08
N PHE A 438 28.44 4.99 8.80
CA PHE A 438 29.02 4.65 7.52
C PHE A 438 28.07 3.77 6.71
N ILE A 439 27.86 4.11 5.45
CA ILE A 439 26.95 3.39 4.53
C ILE A 439 27.72 3.01 3.26
N PRO A 440 28.14 1.75 3.10
CA PRO A 440 28.77 1.26 1.88
C PRO A 440 27.85 1.41 0.66
N THR A 441 28.36 1.68 -0.54
CA THR A 441 27.52 1.72 -1.76
C THR A 441 27.32 0.36 -2.43
N SER A 442 27.85 -0.70 -1.83
CA SER A 442 27.69 -2.08 -2.26
C SER A 442 27.49 -2.93 -1.03
N GLY A 443 26.50 -3.84 -1.08
CA GLY A 443 26.30 -4.80 -0.01
C GLY A 443 27.22 -6.01 -0.11
N ARG A 444 27.93 -6.23 -1.23
CA ARG A 444 28.66 -7.47 -1.50
C ARG A 444 29.78 -7.76 -0.49
N SER A 445 30.00 -9.04 -0.18
CA SER A 445 31.11 -9.49 0.68
C SER A 445 32.49 -8.99 0.17
N SER A 446 32.70 -8.94 -1.15
CA SER A 446 33.94 -8.41 -1.75
C SER A 446 34.18 -6.91 -1.50
N ALA A 447 33.11 -6.13 -1.34
CA ALA A 447 33.20 -4.72 -0.92
C ALA A 447 33.53 -4.63 0.57
N LEU A 448 32.85 -5.43 1.42
CA LEU A 448 33.09 -5.47 2.85
C LEU A 448 34.52 -5.87 3.23
N THR A 449 35.10 -6.86 2.55
CA THR A 449 36.50 -7.28 2.77
C THR A 449 37.50 -6.13 2.57
N ARG A 450 37.13 -5.09 1.82
CA ARG A 450 37.96 -3.89 1.62
C ARG A 450 37.65 -2.79 2.64
N ILE A 451 36.38 -2.64 3.02
CA ILE A 451 35.91 -1.56 3.90
C ILE A 451 36.21 -1.87 5.37
N LEU A 452 35.84 -3.06 5.84
CA LEU A 452 35.86 -3.42 7.26
C LEU A 452 37.26 -3.31 7.88
N PRO A 453 38.35 -3.83 7.27
CA PRO A 453 39.68 -3.70 7.86
C PRO A 453 40.12 -2.25 8.05
N GLN A 454 39.70 -1.35 7.15
CA GLN A 454 40.07 0.07 7.23
C GLN A 454 39.28 0.78 8.33
N LEU A 455 37.97 0.52 8.44
CA LEU A 455 37.14 1.06 9.51
C LEU A 455 37.59 0.56 10.89
N SER A 456 37.84 -0.74 11.05
CA SER A 456 38.35 -1.33 12.30
C SER A 456 39.70 -0.73 12.70
N ASN A 457 40.60 -0.50 11.75
CA ASN A 457 41.90 0.13 12.04
C ASN A 457 41.73 1.56 12.60
N VAL A 458 40.85 2.36 12.00
CA VAL A 458 40.57 3.72 12.46
C VAL A 458 39.91 3.70 13.84
N LEU A 459 38.93 2.82 14.06
CA LEU A 459 38.26 2.69 15.34
C LEU A 459 39.22 2.34 16.48
N ARG A 460 40.13 1.37 16.26
CA ARG A 460 41.11 0.96 17.26
C ARG A 460 42.14 2.04 17.57
N SER A 461 42.55 2.82 16.56
CA SER A 461 43.50 3.92 16.74
C SER A 461 42.86 5.18 17.33
N HIS A 462 41.53 5.31 17.24
CA HIS A 462 40.80 6.47 17.72
C HIS A 462 39.53 6.07 18.51
N PRO A 463 39.68 5.51 19.71
CA PRO A 463 38.58 4.91 20.48
C PRO A 463 37.49 5.92 20.91
N ASN A 464 37.79 7.23 20.88
CA ASN A 464 36.83 8.29 21.23
C ASN A 464 35.80 8.57 20.13
N PHE A 465 35.97 8.01 18.92
CA PHE A 465 34.97 8.18 17.87
C PHE A 465 33.93 7.08 17.91
N ASN A 466 32.67 7.48 18.07
CA ASN A 466 31.55 6.57 17.90
C ASN A 466 31.32 6.33 16.41
N MET A 467 31.50 5.07 16.00
CA MET A 467 31.34 4.58 14.64
C MET A 467 30.24 3.53 14.61
N HIS A 468 29.35 3.66 13.64
CA HIS A 468 28.29 2.72 13.29
C HIS A 468 28.43 2.35 11.83
N LEU A 469 28.13 1.11 11.48
CA LEU A 469 28.00 0.66 10.10
C LEU A 469 26.52 0.40 9.79
N PHE A 470 26.00 0.89 8.67
CA PHE A 470 24.64 0.60 8.23
C PHE A 470 24.65 -0.04 6.84
N GLY A 471 24.02 -1.20 6.72
CA GLY A 471 24.06 -2.02 5.51
C GLY A 471 22.78 -2.76 5.19
N TYR A 472 22.94 -3.94 4.59
CA TYR A 472 21.97 -4.50 3.67
C TYR A 472 21.50 -5.91 4.06
N PRO A 473 20.29 -6.32 3.61
CA PRO A 473 19.71 -7.61 3.99
C PRO A 473 20.61 -8.82 3.68
N GLU A 474 21.36 -8.81 2.58
CA GLU A 474 22.21 -9.93 2.17
C GLU A 474 23.36 -10.21 3.13
N TRP A 475 23.72 -9.28 4.02
CA TRP A 475 24.76 -9.48 5.04
C TRP A 475 24.42 -10.65 5.97
N GLN A 476 23.13 -10.99 6.11
CA GLN A 476 22.66 -12.18 6.82
C GLN A 476 23.26 -13.48 6.28
N THR A 477 23.55 -13.55 4.99
CA THR A 477 24.00 -14.78 4.33
C THR A 477 25.48 -15.11 4.57
N TYR A 478 26.29 -14.10 4.91
CA TYR A 478 27.72 -14.23 5.23
C TYR A 478 28.09 -13.49 6.53
N THR A 479 27.12 -13.33 7.44
CA THR A 479 27.36 -12.68 8.74
C THR A 479 28.50 -13.37 9.51
N GLN A 480 28.60 -14.70 9.42
CA GLN A 480 29.64 -15.47 10.11
C GLN A 480 31.07 -15.07 9.70
N GLU A 481 31.29 -14.67 8.44
CA GLU A 481 32.61 -14.27 7.94
C GLU A 481 33.08 -12.94 8.53
N HIS A 482 32.14 -12.04 8.84
CA HIS A 482 32.41 -10.65 9.23
C HIS A 482 31.93 -10.30 10.65
N LEU A 483 31.47 -11.31 11.42
CA LEU A 483 30.75 -11.12 12.69
C LEU A 483 31.54 -10.29 13.71
N ALA A 484 32.84 -10.55 13.85
CA ALA A 484 33.69 -9.83 14.79
C ALA A 484 33.78 -8.33 14.43
N SER A 485 33.96 -8.02 13.15
CA SER A 485 33.96 -6.64 12.65
C SER A 485 32.59 -5.98 12.79
N PHE A 486 31.50 -6.73 12.60
CA PHE A 486 30.14 -6.21 12.76
C PHE A 486 29.84 -5.77 14.20
N TYR A 487 30.24 -6.57 15.20
CA TYR A 487 30.14 -6.17 16.61
C TYR A 487 31.05 -4.99 16.93
N GLU A 488 32.30 -5.02 16.47
CA GLU A 488 33.27 -3.93 16.70
C GLU A 488 32.75 -2.59 16.15
N LEU A 489 32.08 -2.59 15.00
CA LEU A 489 31.57 -1.41 14.32
C LEU A 489 30.12 -1.04 14.65
N ASP A 490 29.52 -1.63 15.69
CA ASP A 490 28.12 -1.37 16.09
C ASP A 490 27.15 -1.40 14.89
N THR A 491 27.08 -2.55 14.23
CA THR A 491 26.54 -2.66 12.87
C THR A 491 25.02 -2.84 12.85
N TYR A 492 24.38 -2.11 11.95
CA TYR A 492 22.97 -2.21 11.59
C TYR A 492 22.81 -2.75 10.17
N PHE A 493 21.82 -3.60 9.93
CA PHE A 493 21.31 -3.82 8.58
C PHE A 493 19.79 -3.96 8.61
N TYR A 494 19.13 -3.51 7.54
CA TYR A 494 17.68 -3.62 7.43
C TYR A 494 17.26 -4.96 6.84
N SER A 495 16.05 -5.42 7.16
CA SER A 495 15.44 -6.57 6.51
C SER A 495 13.92 -6.61 6.67
N SER A 496 13.22 -7.28 5.76
CA SER A 496 11.80 -7.62 5.87
C SER A 496 11.57 -8.93 6.63
N PHE A 497 12.63 -9.71 6.89
CA PHE A 497 12.57 -10.95 7.64
C PHE A 497 13.87 -11.15 8.41
N TYR A 498 13.77 -11.60 9.66
CA TYR A 498 14.94 -11.92 10.46
C TYR A 498 14.57 -12.83 11.63
N THR A 499 15.34 -13.91 11.80
CA THR A 499 15.24 -14.82 12.94
C THR A 499 16.53 -14.76 13.76
N ASN A 500 16.39 -14.42 15.04
CA ASN A 500 17.43 -14.70 16.01
C ASN A 500 17.31 -16.18 16.43
N ASN A 501 18.27 -17.02 16.06
CA ASN A 501 18.24 -18.46 16.38
C ASN A 501 18.38 -18.76 17.88
N LEU A 502 18.74 -17.77 18.70
CA LEU A 502 18.77 -17.87 20.17
C LEU A 502 17.43 -17.47 20.81
N PHE A 503 16.50 -16.93 20.02
CA PHE A 503 15.17 -16.54 20.51
C PHE A 503 14.41 -17.80 20.95
N PRO A 504 13.83 -17.86 22.17
CA PRO A 504 13.20 -19.07 22.70
C PRO A 504 12.14 -19.67 21.77
N GLU A 505 11.36 -18.83 21.10
CA GLU A 505 10.33 -19.21 20.13
C GLU A 505 10.93 -19.86 18.89
N ALA A 506 12.05 -19.33 18.38
CA ALA A 506 12.77 -19.89 17.25
C ALA A 506 13.44 -21.23 17.61
N VAL A 507 14.03 -21.33 18.79
CA VAL A 507 14.60 -22.59 19.32
C VAL A 507 13.51 -23.65 19.47
N ARG A 508 12.39 -23.29 20.12
CA ARG A 508 11.25 -24.19 20.32
C ARG A 508 10.66 -24.63 18.99
N PHE A 509 10.52 -23.72 18.03
CA PHE A 509 10.03 -24.05 16.69
C PHE A 509 10.96 -25.04 15.99
N ALA A 510 12.28 -24.78 15.98
CA ALA A 510 13.25 -25.68 15.36
C ALA A 510 13.26 -27.08 16.01
N GLN A 511 13.16 -27.17 17.34
CA GLN A 511 13.05 -28.44 18.06
C GLN A 511 11.76 -29.20 17.69
N ASN A 512 10.61 -28.50 17.67
CA ASN A 512 9.34 -29.09 17.30
C ASN A 512 9.32 -29.54 15.83
N TYR A 513 9.91 -28.74 14.94
CA TYR A 513 10.04 -29.08 13.53
C TYR A 513 10.84 -30.36 13.35
N ARG A 514 12.01 -30.47 14.00
CA ARG A 514 12.83 -31.68 14.00
C ARG A 514 12.08 -32.88 14.57
N ARG A 515 11.31 -32.69 15.63
CA ARG A 515 10.50 -33.75 16.25
C ARG A 515 9.37 -34.24 15.33
N TRP A 516 8.70 -33.35 14.61
CA TRP A 516 7.57 -33.68 13.76
C TRP A 516 8.00 -34.31 12.43
N TYR A 517 9.09 -33.81 11.84
CA TYR A 517 9.49 -34.15 10.47
C TYR A 517 10.80 -34.94 10.39
N SER A 518 11.45 -35.22 11.52
CA SER A 518 12.70 -35.99 11.61
C SER A 518 13.83 -35.41 10.75
N LYS A 519 13.83 -34.09 10.53
CA LYS A 519 14.82 -33.35 9.74
C LYS A 519 14.99 -31.93 10.24
N ASP A 520 16.11 -31.32 9.92
CA ASP A 520 16.31 -29.87 10.10
C ASP A 520 15.75 -29.08 8.91
N MET A 521 15.41 -27.81 9.17
CA MET A 521 15.09 -26.87 8.09
C MET A 521 16.32 -26.54 7.27
N ALA A 522 16.15 -26.36 5.96
CA ALA A 522 17.18 -25.84 5.09
C ALA A 522 17.72 -24.49 5.60
N ASN A 523 19.03 -24.30 5.46
CA ASN A 523 19.68 -23.04 5.83
C ASN A 523 19.54 -22.01 4.69
N THR A 524 18.31 -21.58 4.45
CA THR A 524 17.94 -20.59 3.43
C THR A 524 17.41 -19.32 4.09
N PHE A 525 17.42 -18.22 3.32
CA PHE A 525 16.95 -16.91 3.75
C PHE A 525 15.90 -16.42 2.75
N PRO A 526 14.62 -16.26 3.16
CA PRO A 526 14.05 -16.64 4.46
C PRO A 526 14.05 -18.18 4.68
N LYS A 527 13.94 -18.63 5.94
CA LYS A 527 13.63 -20.03 6.25
C LYS A 527 12.15 -20.29 5.94
N TYR A 528 11.88 -21.23 5.04
CA TYR A 528 10.53 -21.45 4.51
C TYR A 528 9.58 -22.04 5.55
N GLY A 529 10.06 -22.96 6.41
CA GLY A 529 9.25 -23.46 7.53
C GLY A 529 8.80 -22.37 8.49
N MET A 530 9.68 -21.45 8.88
CA MET A 530 9.29 -20.32 9.73
C MET A 530 8.33 -19.36 9.01
N LEU A 531 8.57 -19.10 7.73
CA LEU A 531 7.67 -18.27 6.91
C LEU A 531 6.27 -18.87 6.79
N GLY A 532 6.18 -20.19 6.58
CA GLY A 532 4.91 -20.92 6.54
C GLY A 532 4.16 -20.86 7.86
N PHE A 533 4.87 -20.99 8.97
CA PHE A 533 4.30 -20.84 10.31
C PHE A 533 3.77 -19.42 10.52
N ASP A 534 4.60 -18.39 10.33
CA ASP A 534 4.21 -17.00 10.57
C ASP A 534 3.01 -16.62 9.69
N THR A 535 3.04 -16.98 8.40
CA THR A 535 1.97 -16.68 7.44
C THR A 535 0.66 -17.38 7.84
N GLY A 536 0.70 -18.69 8.08
CA GLY A 536 -0.49 -19.44 8.48
C GLY A 536 -1.06 -18.94 9.81
N TYR A 537 -0.19 -18.70 10.79
CA TYR A 537 -0.59 -18.28 12.12
C TYR A 537 -1.25 -16.90 12.10
N PHE A 538 -0.66 -15.91 11.42
CA PHE A 538 -1.21 -14.55 11.33
C PHE A 538 -2.61 -14.53 10.72
N PHE A 539 -2.78 -15.11 9.53
CA PHE A 539 -4.04 -15.04 8.81
C PHE A 539 -5.14 -15.89 9.44
N LEU A 540 -4.83 -17.13 9.84
CA LEU A 540 -5.85 -18.02 10.40
C LEU A 540 -6.27 -17.56 11.80
N LYS A 541 -5.35 -17.03 12.62
CA LYS A 541 -5.71 -16.37 13.88
C LYS A 541 -6.51 -15.09 13.65
N GLY A 542 -6.11 -14.28 12.67
CA GLY A 542 -6.83 -13.06 12.32
C GLY A 542 -8.27 -13.37 11.90
N LEU A 543 -8.48 -14.36 11.04
CA LEU A 543 -9.81 -14.80 10.61
C LEU A 543 -10.63 -15.39 11.76
N SER A 544 -10.02 -16.16 12.67
CA SER A 544 -10.75 -16.72 13.81
C SER A 544 -11.23 -15.65 14.79
N GLN A 545 -10.46 -14.57 14.96
CA GLN A 545 -10.78 -13.49 15.88
C GLN A 545 -11.67 -12.40 15.26
N GLN A 546 -11.43 -12.05 14.00
CA GLN A 546 -12.05 -10.89 13.34
C GLN A 546 -13.10 -11.29 12.30
N GLY A 547 -13.16 -12.56 11.90
CA GLY A 547 -14.10 -13.03 10.90
C GLY A 547 -13.94 -12.30 9.55
N ASN A 548 -15.07 -11.93 8.94
CA ASN A 548 -15.07 -11.14 7.71
C ASN A 548 -14.60 -9.67 7.87
N LYS A 549 -14.23 -9.25 9.09
CA LYS A 549 -13.72 -7.90 9.41
C LYS A 549 -12.21 -7.86 9.63
N LEU A 550 -11.47 -8.88 9.18
CA LEU A 550 -10.01 -8.92 9.30
C LEU A 550 -9.33 -7.65 8.75
N GLU A 551 -9.71 -7.22 7.55
CA GLU A 551 -9.16 -6.03 6.87
C GLU A 551 -9.29 -4.76 7.71
N ASP A 552 -10.44 -4.58 8.36
CA ASP A 552 -10.75 -3.42 9.21
C ASP A 552 -9.95 -3.45 10.53
N ASN A 553 -9.40 -4.61 10.90
CA ASN A 553 -8.84 -4.89 12.24
C ASN A 553 -7.46 -5.55 12.18
N LEU A 554 -6.69 -5.36 11.10
CA LEU A 554 -5.35 -5.94 10.94
C LEU A 554 -4.42 -5.55 12.10
N ASN A 555 -4.56 -4.33 12.62
CA ASN A 555 -3.81 -3.83 13.78
C ASN A 555 -4.18 -4.51 15.11
N LYS A 556 -5.27 -5.29 15.18
CA LYS A 556 -5.68 -6.04 16.37
C LYS A 556 -5.18 -7.49 16.36
N VAL A 557 -4.57 -7.92 15.26
CA VAL A 557 -4.04 -9.28 15.13
C VAL A 557 -2.65 -9.36 15.79
N ASN A 558 -2.65 -9.55 17.10
CA ASN A 558 -1.42 -9.63 17.88
C ASN A 558 -0.79 -11.03 17.76
N VAL A 559 0.37 -11.10 17.10
CA VAL A 559 1.19 -12.31 16.97
C VAL A 559 2.65 -11.99 17.27
N THR A 560 3.36 -12.97 17.80
CA THR A 560 4.82 -12.92 17.94
C THR A 560 5.42 -13.70 16.77
N PRO A 561 5.94 -13.02 15.73
CA PRO A 561 6.52 -13.70 14.59
C PRO A 561 7.86 -14.36 14.96
N ILE A 562 8.13 -15.51 14.36
CA ILE A 562 9.42 -16.20 14.52
C ILE A 562 10.48 -15.54 13.63
N GLN A 563 10.10 -15.20 12.40
CA GLN A 563 10.99 -14.67 11.37
C GLN A 563 10.42 -13.39 10.74
N THR A 564 9.17 -13.45 10.28
CA THR A 564 8.54 -12.42 9.46
C THR A 564 7.36 -11.83 10.18
N GLY A 565 7.45 -10.55 10.56
CA GLY A 565 6.31 -9.81 11.07
C GLY A 565 5.46 -9.24 9.93
N PHE A 566 4.20 -8.94 10.24
CA PHE A 566 3.26 -8.40 9.27
C PHE A 566 2.72 -7.05 9.72
N LYS A 567 2.85 -6.06 8.85
CA LYS A 567 2.20 -4.75 8.91
C LYS A 567 1.56 -4.50 7.56
N PHE A 568 0.35 -5.01 7.38
CA PHE A 568 -0.35 -4.91 6.11
C PHE A 568 -1.01 -3.55 5.95
N GLU A 569 -0.68 -2.87 4.86
CA GLU A 569 -1.31 -1.60 4.49
C GLU A 569 -1.94 -1.70 3.11
N ARG A 570 -3.12 -1.11 2.97
CA ARG A 570 -3.84 -1.10 1.70
C ARG A 570 -3.18 -0.11 0.74
N VAL A 571 -2.97 -0.52 -0.51
CA VAL A 571 -2.21 0.29 -1.49
C VAL A 571 -3.02 1.46 -2.11
N ASN A 572 -4.35 1.34 -2.14
CA ASN A 572 -5.31 2.38 -2.54
C ASN A 572 -6.74 1.93 -2.15
N ASN A 573 -7.79 2.66 -2.56
CA ASN A 573 -9.17 2.37 -2.14
C ASN A 573 -9.78 1.07 -2.73
N TRP A 574 -9.24 0.53 -3.83
CA TRP A 574 -9.74 -0.67 -4.53
C TRP A 574 -8.71 -1.79 -4.67
N GLY A 575 -7.45 -1.54 -4.34
CA GLY A 575 -6.35 -2.49 -4.34
C GLY A 575 -6.25 -3.26 -3.03
N GLY A 576 -5.38 -4.26 -3.02
CA GLY A 576 -5.11 -5.15 -1.90
C GLY A 576 -4.11 -4.55 -0.91
N PHE A 577 -3.42 -5.44 -0.21
CA PHE A 577 -2.53 -5.12 0.89
C PHE A 577 -1.11 -5.55 0.58
N ILE A 578 -0.15 -4.71 0.95
CA ILE A 578 1.27 -5.05 0.96
C ILE A 578 1.75 -5.10 2.41
N ASN A 579 2.58 -6.08 2.74
CA ASN A 579 3.31 -6.05 4.00
C ASN A 579 4.36 -4.93 3.92
N GLN A 580 4.36 -4.01 4.86
CA GLN A 580 5.33 -2.93 4.99
C GLN A 580 6.25 -3.11 6.20
N LYS A 581 6.27 -4.30 6.81
CA LYS A 581 7.11 -4.56 7.98
C LYS A 581 8.60 -4.52 7.62
N VAL A 582 9.36 -3.71 8.36
CA VAL A 582 10.82 -3.61 8.27
C VAL A 582 11.40 -3.70 9.67
N PHE A 583 12.55 -4.38 9.80
CA PHE A 583 13.34 -4.45 11.01
C PHE A 583 14.74 -3.91 10.75
N PHE A 584 15.36 -3.32 11.77
CA PHE A 584 16.81 -3.17 11.80
C PHE A 584 17.39 -4.23 12.73
N VAL A 585 18.34 -5.00 12.22
CA VAL A 585 19.14 -5.92 13.03
C VAL A 585 20.38 -5.18 13.45
N HIS A 586 20.62 -5.11 14.76
CA HIS A 586 21.72 -4.38 15.37
C HIS A 586 22.63 -5.35 16.12
N LEU A 587 23.90 -5.39 15.71
CA LEU A 587 24.97 -6.11 16.37
C LEU A 587 25.77 -5.10 17.21
N THR A 588 25.62 -5.16 18.53
CA THR A 588 26.17 -4.16 19.45
C THR A 588 27.63 -4.43 19.79
N LYS A 589 28.34 -3.40 20.27
CA LYS A 589 29.72 -3.58 20.79
C LYS A 589 29.83 -4.53 21.98
N ASP A 590 28.72 -4.73 22.69
CA ASP A 590 28.62 -5.63 23.84
C ASP A 590 28.28 -7.08 23.43
N TYR A 591 28.40 -7.41 22.13
CA TYR A 591 28.11 -8.72 21.55
C TYR A 591 26.64 -9.13 21.67
N GLU A 592 25.74 -8.15 21.75
CA GLU A 592 24.30 -8.39 21.74
C GLU A 592 23.73 -8.27 20.33
N LEU A 593 22.69 -9.06 20.06
CA LEU A 593 21.94 -9.00 18.82
C LEU A 593 20.52 -8.52 19.11
N ILE A 594 20.22 -7.31 18.66
CA ILE A 594 18.94 -6.65 18.88
C ILE A 594 18.17 -6.58 17.56
N LYS A 595 16.95 -7.11 17.56
CA LYS A 595 15.98 -6.91 16.47
C LYS A 595 15.14 -5.67 16.83
N LEU A 596 15.46 -4.54 16.21
CA LEU A 596 14.70 -3.31 16.35
C LEU A 596 13.45 -3.41 15.48
N ASP A 597 12.31 -3.46 16.15
CA ASP A 597 11.02 -3.44 15.50
C ASP A 597 10.45 -2.01 15.47
N PHE A 598 9.88 -1.63 14.34
CA PHE A 598 9.22 -0.36 14.13
C PHE A 598 7.71 -0.62 14.03
N GLU A 599 6.94 0.03 14.91
CA GLU A 599 5.47 0.04 14.86
C GLU A 599 4.95 1.01 13.80
#